data_AF-A0A0C3F716-F1
#
_entry.id   AF-A0A0C3F716-F1
#
_cell.length_a   1.000
_cell.length_b   1.000
_cell.length_c   1.000
_cell.angle_alpha   90.00
_cell.angle_beta   90.00
_cell.angle_gamma   90.00
#
_symmetry.space_group_name_H-M   'P 1'
#
loop_
_entity.id
_entity.type
_entity.pdbx_description
1 polymer ?
#
loop_
_entity_poly.entity_id
_entity_poly.type
_entity_poly.pdbx_seq_one_letter_code
_entity_poly.pdbx_strand_id
1 'polypeptide(L)'
;MDVPVDLSRVLFVCTANNLDTIPAPLLDRMEVLEVSGYVSEKKSVIADKYLGPQAREASGLKDAGVVLESTAVDVLWGEWGEES
;
A
#
# COMPACT_ATOMS: atom_id res chain seq x y z
N MET A 1 -25.69 29.74 -13.16
CA MET A 1 -26.00 28.67 -14.13
C MET A 1 -25.46 27.39 -13.53
N ASP A 2 -26.30 26.63 -12.83
CA ASP A 2 -25.95 25.29 -12.35
C ASP A 2 -26.28 24.32 -13.47
N VAL A 3 -25.24 23.85 -14.16
CA VAL A 3 -25.37 22.79 -15.16
C VAL A 3 -25.27 21.46 -14.40
N PRO A 4 -26.27 20.57 -14.49
CA PRO A 4 -26.18 19.26 -13.86
C PRO A 4 -25.06 18.45 -14.53
N VAL A 5 -24.17 17.89 -13.72
CA VAL A 5 -23.06 17.04 -14.17
C VAL A 5 -23.46 15.58 -13.97
N ASP A 6 -23.35 14.77 -15.02
CA ASP A 6 -23.57 13.34 -14.95
C ASP A 6 -22.29 12.61 -14.52
N LEU A 7 -22.38 11.83 -13.44
CA LEU A 7 -21.28 11.02 -12.89
C LEU A 7 -21.50 9.52 -13.11
N SER A 8 -22.43 9.12 -13.98
CA SER A 8 -22.79 7.72 -14.25
C SER A 8 -21.62 6.84 -14.74
N ARG A 9 -20.54 7.45 -15.25
CA ARG A 9 -19.33 6.75 -15.76
C ARG A 9 -18.08 7.00 -14.92
N VAL A 10 -18.23 7.45 -13.68
CA VAL A 10 -17.11 7.69 -12.75
C VAL A 10 -17.00 6.52 -11.77
N LEU A 11 -15.80 5.97 -11.63
CA LEU A 11 -15.47 5.00 -10.58
C LEU A 11 -15.04 5.74 -9.31
N PHE A 12 -15.74 5.49 -8.22
CA PHE A 12 -15.38 6.01 -6.90
C PHE A 12 -14.63 4.94 -6.12
N VAL A 13 -13.46 5.30 -5.60
CA VAL A 13 -12.65 4.45 -4.72
C VAL A 13 -12.32 5.25 -3.47
N CYS A 14 -12.61 4.68 -2.30
CA CYS A 14 -12.33 5.27 -1.00
C CYS A 14 -11.47 4.31 -0.17
N THR A 15 -10.52 4.84 0.58
CA THR A 15 -9.66 4.07 1.50
C THR A 15 -9.96 4.48 2.93
N ALA A 16 -10.08 3.52 3.85
CA ALA A 16 -10.26 3.80 5.27
C ALA A 16 -9.55 2.75 6.11
N ASN A 17 -8.93 3.19 7.20
CA ASN A 17 -8.29 2.29 8.18
C ASN A 17 -9.30 1.82 9.24
N ASN A 18 -10.32 2.62 9.53
CA ASN A 18 -11.41 2.27 10.45
C ASN A 18 -12.76 2.68 9.85
N LEU A 19 -13.66 1.70 9.72
CA LEU A 19 -15.01 1.88 9.18
C LEU A 19 -15.96 2.63 10.13
N ASP A 20 -15.71 2.59 11.44
CA ASP A 20 -16.58 3.21 12.47
C ASP A 20 -16.67 4.73 12.33
N THR A 21 -15.65 5.34 11.71
CA THR A 21 -15.59 6.78 11.49
C THR A 21 -16.33 7.23 10.23
N ILE A 22 -16.77 6.29 9.39
CA ILE A 22 -17.47 6.58 8.13
C ILE A 22 -18.98 6.73 8.42
N PRO A 23 -19.61 7.83 7.98
CA PRO A 23 -21.06 7.98 8.10
C PRO A 23 -21.81 6.82 7.43
N ALA A 24 -22.75 6.19 8.16
CA ALA A 24 -23.56 5.08 7.66
C ALA A 24 -24.20 5.33 6.26
N PRO A 25 -24.72 6.53 5.92
CA PRO A 25 -25.29 6.77 4.60
C PRO A 25 -24.31 6.66 3.42
N LEU A 26 -23.01 6.82 3.67
CA LEU A 26 -21.97 6.61 2.66
C LEU A 26 -21.60 5.13 2.60
N LEU A 27 -21.46 4.49 3.77
CA LEU A 27 -21.13 3.07 3.88
C LEU A 27 -22.18 2.20 3.19
N ASP A 28 -23.47 2.51 3.36
CA ASP A 28 -24.59 1.78 2.72
C ASP A 28 -24.57 1.83 1.18
N ARG A 29 -23.78 2.76 0.60
CA ARG A 29 -23.64 2.94 -0.85
C ARG A 29 -22.28 2.44 -1.38
N MET A 30 -21.44 1.88 -0.52
CA MET A 30 -20.11 1.41 -0.86
C MET A 30 -20.03 -0.11 -0.75
N GLU A 31 -19.21 -0.72 -1.60
CA GLU A 31 -18.74 -2.09 -1.39
C GLU A 31 -17.47 -2.05 -0.55
N VAL A 32 -17.46 -2.74 0.59
CA VAL A 32 -16.30 -2.79 1.48
C VAL A 32 -15.41 -3.96 1.07
N LEU A 33 -14.18 -3.63 0.68
CA LEU A 33 -13.13 -4.61 0.39
C LEU A 33 -12.07 -4.55 1.49
N GLU A 34 -11.98 -5.60 2.30
CA GLU A 34 -10.99 -5.70 3.36
C GLU A 34 -9.64 -6.15 2.78
N VAL A 35 -8.62 -5.33 2.98
CA VAL A 35 -7.23 -5.64 2.60
C VAL A 35 -6.49 -6.07 3.86
N SER A 36 -6.37 -7.38 4.06
CA SER A 36 -5.63 -7.93 5.20
C SER A 36 -4.13 -7.69 5.06
N GLY A 37 -3.45 -7.55 6.20
CA GLY A 37 -2.00 -7.43 6.25
C GLY A 37 -1.30 -8.62 5.59
N TYR A 38 -0.08 -8.38 5.12
CA TYR A 38 0.71 -9.42 4.47
C TYR A 38 1.37 -10.35 5.50
N VAL A 39 1.39 -11.66 5.20
CA VAL A 39 2.25 -12.62 5.89
C VAL A 39 3.71 -12.29 5.59
N SER A 40 4.61 -12.50 6.56
CA SER A 40 6.06 -12.22 6.47
C SER A 40 6.70 -12.72 5.16
N GLU A 41 6.36 -13.93 4.70
CA GLU A 41 6.86 -14.48 3.44
C GLU A 41 6.47 -13.64 2.21
N LYS A 42 5.25 -13.08 2.18
CA LYS A 42 4.83 -12.18 1.10
C LYS A 42 5.53 -10.82 1.18
N LYS A 43 5.83 -10.37 2.39
CA LYS A 43 6.49 -9.09 2.64
C LYS A 43 7.93 -9.08 2.08
N SER A 44 8.68 -10.17 2.24
CA SER A 44 10.03 -10.32 1.67
C SER A 44 10.02 -10.28 0.13
N VAL A 45 9.04 -10.94 -0.51
CA VAL A 45 8.86 -10.89 -1.97
C VAL A 45 8.51 -9.49 -2.48
N ILE A 46 7.67 -8.74 -1.74
CA ILE A 46 7.34 -7.35 -2.09
C ILE A 46 8.56 -6.44 -1.95
N ALA A 47 9.36 -6.66 -0.90
CA ALA A 47 10.57 -5.91 -0.66
C ALA A 47 11.59 -6.09 -1.80
N ASP A 48 11.81 -7.33 -2.24
CA ASP A 48 12.72 -7.61 -3.35
C ASP A 48 12.20 -7.07 -4.70
N LYS A 49 10.92 -7.30 -5.01
CA LYS A 49 10.35 -6.93 -6.32
C LYS A 49 10.08 -5.44 -6.49
N TYR A 50 9.72 -4.73 -5.41
CA TYR A 50 9.22 -3.37 -5.51
C TYR A 50 10.00 -2.39 -4.63
N LEU A 51 10.11 -2.66 -3.33
CA LEU A 51 10.68 -1.66 -2.40
C LEU A 51 12.19 -1.45 -2.60
N GLY A 52 12.95 -2.53 -2.81
CA GLY A 52 14.40 -2.47 -3.04
C GLY A 52 14.76 -1.67 -4.30
N PRO A 53 14.16 -1.98 -5.46
CA PRO A 53 14.34 -1.18 -6.67
C PRO A 53 13.93 0.28 -6.50
N GLN A 54 12.79 0.56 -5.87
CA GLN A 54 12.31 1.93 -5.62
C GLN A 54 13.24 2.71 -4.69
N ALA A 55 13.72 2.09 -3.61
CA ALA A 55 14.66 2.72 -2.68
C ALA A 55 16.01 3.01 -3.34
N ARG A 56 16.50 2.11 -4.19
CA ARG A 56 17.73 2.33 -4.98
C ARG A 56 17.59 3.50 -5.94
N GLU A 57 16.44 3.60 -6.63
CA GLU A 57 16.16 4.72 -7.51
C GLU A 57 16.06 6.04 -6.74
N ALA A 58 15.28 6.08 -5.66
CA ALA A 58 15.11 7.26 -4.81
C ALA A 58 16.43 7.73 -4.18
N SER A 59 17.36 6.81 -3.90
CA SER A 59 18.67 7.12 -3.31
C SER A 59 19.75 7.44 -4.37
N GLY A 60 19.43 7.43 -5.66
CA GLY A 60 20.41 7.65 -6.74
C GLY A 60 21.43 6.52 -6.91
N LEU A 61 21.16 5.33 -6.37
CA LEU A 61 22.05 4.16 -6.36
C LEU A 61 21.74 3.16 -7.49
N LYS A 62 21.04 3.60 -8.53
CA LYS A 62 20.62 2.74 -9.66
C LYS A 62 21.81 2.00 -10.28
N ASP A 63 22.89 2.73 -10.54
CA ASP A 63 24.11 2.22 -11.19
C ASP A 63 25.23 1.85 -10.21
N ALA A 64 24.98 1.97 -8.90
CA ALA A 64 26.01 1.83 -7.87
C ALA A 64 26.35 0.36 -7.52
N GLY A 65 25.80 -0.63 -8.23
CA GLY A 65 26.04 -2.06 -7.96
C GLY A 65 25.56 -2.53 -6.58
N VAL A 66 24.76 -1.74 -5.87
CA VAL A 66 24.26 -2.05 -4.54
C VAL A 66 23.19 -3.13 -4.64
N VAL A 67 23.43 -4.28 -4.00
CA VAL A 67 22.48 -5.40 -3.90
C VAL A 67 21.99 -5.46 -2.46
N LEU A 68 20.68 -5.44 -2.29
CA LEU A 68 20.05 -5.72 -1.00
C LEU A 68 19.92 -7.24 -0.88
N GLU A 69 20.63 -7.84 0.07
CA GLU A 69 20.49 -9.27 0.34
C GLU A 69 19.15 -9.56 1.02
N SER A 70 18.49 -10.63 0.61
CA SER A 70 17.20 -11.04 1.17
C SER A 70 17.28 -11.32 2.68
N THR A 71 18.41 -11.87 3.15
CA THR A 71 18.67 -12.12 4.57
C THR A 71 18.71 -10.84 5.39
N ALA A 72 19.29 -9.76 4.85
CA ALA A 72 19.32 -8.46 5.52
C ALA A 72 17.91 -7.85 5.60
N VAL A 73 17.10 -8.04 4.57
CA VAL A 73 15.69 -7.65 4.58
C VAL A 73 14.94 -8.43 5.66
N ASP A 74 15.06 -9.76 5.72
CA ASP A 74 14.35 -10.57 6.71
C ASP A 74 14.73 -10.18 8.17
N VAL A 75 16.00 -9.86 8.44
CA VAL A 75 16.46 -9.36 9.75
C VAL A 75 15.86 -8.00 10.08
N LEU A 76 15.90 -7.05 9.13
CA LEU A 76 15.30 -5.72 9.33
C LEU A 76 13.82 -5.83 9.69
N TRP A 77 13.11 -6.76 9.08
CA TRP A 77 11.70 -6.99 9.35
C TRP A 77 11.46 -7.65 10.71
N GLY A 78 12.30 -8.62 11.09
CA GLY A 78 12.22 -9.28 12.39
C GLY A 78 12.57 -8.37 13.58
N GLU A 79 13.48 -7.41 13.38
CA GLU A 79 13.91 -6.50 14.44
C GLU A 79 13.14 -5.16 14.48
N TRP A 80 12.71 -4.65 13.32
CA TRP A 80 12.14 -3.30 13.18
C TRP A 80 10.77 -3.27 12.49
N GLY A 81 10.28 -4.41 11.99
CA GLY A 81 9.08 -4.50 11.16
C GLY A 81 7.78 -4.80 11.90
N GLU A 82 7.79 -4.83 13.24
CA GLU A 82 6.55 -4.81 14.01
C GLU A 82 5.89 -3.42 13.87
N GLU A 83 4.93 -3.33 12.94
CA GLU A 83 4.00 -2.20 12.87
C GLU A 83 3.26 -2.10 14.21
N SER A 84 3.50 -1.00 14.95
CA SER A 84 2.70 -0.61 16.11
C SER A 84 1.28 -0.21 15.70
#